data_AF-A0A381W446-F1
#
_entry.id   AF-A0A381W446-F1
#
_cell.length_a   1.000
_cell.length_b   1.000
_cell.length_c   1.000
_cell.angle_alpha   90.00
_cell.angle_beta   90.00
_cell.angle_gamma   90.00
#
_symmetry.space_group_name_H-M   'P 1'
#
loop_
_entity.id
_entity.type
_entity.pdbx_description
1 polymer ?
#
loop_
_entity_poly.entity_id
_entity_poly.type
_entity_poly.pdbx_seq_one_letter_code
_entity_poly.pdbx_strand_id
1 'polypeptide(L)' 'VNKVILSLLVPLASLAMIAVFAITLGYTFYQIHHNTSLGTIGVIAIGLALLILTPLVAFLLEKKTSP' A
#
# COMPACT_ATOMS: atom_id res chain seq x y z
N VAL A 1 -10.29 -0.11 27.64
CA VAL A 1 -10.96 -0.62 26.41
C VAL A 1 -10.98 -2.14 26.47
N ASN A 2 -12.11 -2.79 26.19
CA ASN A 2 -12.26 -4.25 26.31
C ASN A 2 -11.34 -4.99 25.31
N LYS A 3 -10.52 -5.93 25.79
CA LYS A 3 -9.54 -6.68 24.98
C LYS A 3 -10.21 -7.42 23.81
N VAL A 4 -11.43 -7.92 24.02
CA VAL A 4 -12.23 -8.63 23.00
C VAL A 4 -12.67 -7.71 21.87
N ILE A 5 -12.98 -6.45 22.18
CA ILE A 5 -13.40 -5.46 21.17
C ILE A 5 -12.19 -5.06 20.32
N LEU A 6 -11.01 -4.87 20.93
CA LEU A 6 -9.77 -4.56 20.20
C LEU A 6 -9.33 -5.70 19.29
N SER A 7 -9.44 -6.96 19.74
CA SER A 7 -9.07 -8.13 18.93
C SER A 7 -9.97 -8.32 17.70
N LEU A 8 -11.18 -7.75 17.70
CA LEU A 8 -12.09 -7.78 16.55
C LEU A 8 -11.91 -6.53 15.66
N LEU A 9 -11.84 -5.35 16.26
CA LEU A 9 -11.76 -4.08 15.52
C LEU A 9 -10.45 -3.92 14.76
N VAL A 10 -9.31 -4.33 15.34
CA VAL A 10 -8.00 -4.14 14.70
C VAL A 10 -7.90 -4.94 13.39
N PRO A 11 -8.22 -6.24 13.33
CA PRO A 11 -8.23 -6.98 12.07
C PRO A 11 -9.19 -6.41 11.02
N LEU A 12 -10.38 -5.98 11.43
CA LEU A 12 -11.38 -5.40 10.50
C LEU A 12 -10.91 -4.06 9.94
N ALA A 13 -10.34 -3.20 10.76
CA ALA A 13 -9.77 -1.93 10.33
C ALA A 13 -8.58 -2.15 9.38
N SER A 14 -7.70 -3.11 9.68
CA SER A 14 -6.60 -3.49 8.80
C SER A 14 -7.11 -4.02 7.45
N LEU A 15 -8.14 -4.87 7.46
CA LEU A 15 -8.75 -5.38 6.23
C LEU A 15 -9.33 -4.25 5.37
N ALA A 16 -10.07 -3.33 5.98
CA ALA A 16 -10.64 -2.18 5.30
C ALA A 16 -9.54 -1.29 4.68
N MET A 17 -8.47 -1.02 5.43
CA MET A 17 -7.31 -0.25 4.95
C MET A 17 -6.63 -0.93 3.75
N ILE A 18 -6.39 -2.24 3.82
CA ILE A 18 -5.79 -3.00 2.73
C ILE A 18 -6.69 -2.98 1.49
N ALA A 19 -8.00 -3.15 1.67
CA ALA A 19 -8.96 -3.12 0.58
C ALA A 19 -8.98 -1.75 -0.13
N VAL A 20 -9.04 -0.66 0.64
CA VAL A 20 -9.00 0.70 0.08
C VAL A 20 -7.71 0.94 -0.69
N PHE A 21 -6.56 0.55 -0.12
CA PHE A 21 -5.26 0.68 -0.78
C PHE A 21 -5.21 -0.11 -2.09
N ALA A 22 -5.59 -1.39 -2.07
CA ALA A 22 -5.55 -2.27 -3.23
C ALA A 22 -6.46 -1.79 -4.37
N ILE A 23 -7.69 -1.37 -4.04
CA ILE A 23 -8.66 -0.85 -5.03
C ILE A 23 -8.11 0.42 -5.68
N THR A 24 -7.63 1.37 -4.86
CA THR A 24 -7.10 2.65 -5.36
C THR A 24 -5.89 2.44 -6.26
N LEU A 25 -4.99 1.54 -5.85
CA LEU A 25 -3.78 1.25 -6.63
C LEU A 25 -4.12 0.51 -7.93
N GLY A 26 -5.03 -0.46 -7.88
CA GLY A 26 -5.50 -1.19 -9.07
C GLY A 26 -6.18 -0.26 -10.09
N TYR A 27 -7.04 0.65 -9.62
CA TYR A 27 -7.63 1.68 -10.47
C TYR A 27 -6.58 2.60 -11.08
N THR A 28 -5.58 3.01 -10.29
CA THR A 28 -4.47 3.85 -10.77
C THR A 28 -3.68 3.14 -11.88
N PHE A 29 -3.35 1.86 -11.70
CA PHE A 29 -2.69 1.06 -12.74
C PHE A 29 -3.54 0.93 -14.01
N TYR A 30 -4.84 0.70 -13.86
CA TYR A 30 -5.75 0.64 -14.99
C TYR A 30 -5.75 1.94 -15.80
N GLN A 31 -5.88 3.09 -15.11
CA GLN A 31 -5.87 4.41 -15.73
C GLN A 31 -4.55 4.70 -16.45
N ILE A 32 -3.42 4.38 -15.82
CA ILE A 32 -2.12 4.61 -16.44
C ILE A 32 -1.92 3.71 -17.66
N HIS A 33 -2.30 2.44 -17.57
CA HIS A 33 -2.10 1.50 -18.66
C HIS A 33 -2.94 1.82 -19.90
N HIS A 34 -4.21 2.21 -19.71
CA HIS A 34 -5.16 2.34 -20.82
C HIS A 34 -5.41 3.79 -21.25
N ASN A 35 -5.26 4.76 -20.34
CA ASN A 35 -5.69 6.14 -20.57
C ASN A 35 -4.53 7.14 -20.61
N THR A 36 -3.27 6.68 -20.59
CA THR A 36 -2.09 7.55 -20.70
C THR A 36 -1.11 7.04 -21.76
N SER A 37 -0.28 7.94 -22.30
CA SER A 37 0.78 7.59 -23.26
C SER A 37 1.91 6.76 -22.66
N LEU A 38 1.99 6.65 -21.32
CA LEU A 38 2.98 5.84 -20.61
C LEU A 38 2.66 4.34 -20.69
N GLY A 39 1.37 3.98 -20.79
CA GLY A 39 0.91 2.60 -20.91
C GLY A 39 1.57 1.63 -19.92
N THR A 40 2.10 0.52 -20.45
CA THR A 40 2.82 -0.52 -19.68
C THR A 40 4.03 0.01 -18.93
N ILE A 41 4.79 0.95 -19.51
CA ILE A 41 6.02 1.47 -18.90
C ILE A 41 5.68 2.23 -17.61
N GLY A 42 4.58 2.99 -17.60
CA GLY A 42 4.11 3.69 -16.40
C GLY A 42 3.76 2.73 -15.26
N VAL A 43 3.10 1.61 -15.57
CA VAL A 43 2.77 0.58 -14.58
C VAL A 43 4.04 -0.08 -14.02
N ILE A 44 4.99 -0.43 -14.88
CA ILE A 44 6.28 -1.03 -14.46
C ILE A 44 7.05 -0.08 -13.55
N ALA A 45 7.13 1.20 -13.89
CA ALA A 45 7.83 2.20 -13.10
C ALA A 45 7.24 2.33 -11.68
N ILE A 46 5.91 2.37 -11.56
CA ILE A 46 5.26 2.43 -10.25
C ILE A 46 5.42 1.12 -9.49
N GLY A 47 5.31 -0.04 -10.17
CA GLY A 47 5.55 -1.34 -9.55
C GLY A 47 6.96 -1.46 -8.96
N LEU A 48 7.98 -1.01 -9.71
CA LEU A 48 9.36 -0.94 -9.23
C LEU A 48 9.54 0.05 -8.08
N ALA A 49 8.89 1.21 -8.15
CA ALA A 49 8.91 2.18 -7.06
C ALA A 49 8.32 1.58 -5.79
N LEU A 50 7.19 0.87 -5.85
CA LEU A 50 6.61 0.18 -4.69
C LEU A 50 7.54 -0.91 -4.15
N LEU A 51 8.11 -1.74 -5.03
CA LEU A 51 9.03 -2.81 -4.65
C LEU A 51 10.23 -2.31 -3.84
N ILE A 52 10.77 -1.14 -4.20
CA ILE A 52 11.95 -0.57 -3.53
C ILE A 52 11.55 0.31 -2.33
N LEU A 53 10.54 1.18 -2.50
CA LEU A 53 10.17 2.16 -1.49
C LEU A 53 9.48 1.52 -0.28
N THR A 54 8.70 0.45 -0.46
CA THR A 54 8.03 -0.22 0.67
C THR A 54 9.03 -0.73 1.72
N PRO A 55 10.02 -1.58 1.37
CA PRO A 55 11.01 -2.03 2.36
C PRO A 55 11.93 -0.90 2.83
N LEU A 56 12.24 0.08 1.96
CA LEU A 56 13.06 1.23 2.35
C LEU A 56 12.35 2.08 3.43
N VAL A 57 11.07 2.39 3.24
CA VAL A 57 10.29 3.15 4.23
C VAL A 57 10.14 2.33 5.51
N ALA A 58 9.87 1.03 5.41
CA ALA A 58 9.82 0.15 6.59
C ALA A 58 11.13 0.20 7.39
N PHE A 59 12.27 0.06 6.72
CA PHE A 59 13.59 0.15 7.33
C PHE A 59 13.86 1.52 7.98
N LEU A 60 13.50 2.62 7.30
CA LEU A 60 13.70 3.97 7.85
C LEU A 60 12.81 4.24 9.06
N LEU A 61 11.57 3.74 9.06
CA LEU A 61 10.67 3.83 10.20
C LEU A 61 11.21 3.01 11.37
N GLU A 62 11.60 1.76 11.13
CA GLU A 62 12.19 0.89 12.14
C GLU A 62 13.43 1.52 12.78
N LYS A 63 14.35 2.05 11.98
CA LYS A 63 15.55 2.76 12.46
C LYS A 63 15.22 3.95 13.36
N LYS A 64 14.13 4.68 13.09
CA LYS A 64 13.71 5.83 13.91
C LYS A 64 12.99 5.43 15.19
N THR A 65 12.39 4.25 15.22
CA THR A 65 11.60 3.75 16.36
C THR A 65 12.38 2.79 17.26
N SER A 66 13.52 2.27 16.80
CA SER A 66 14.43 1.45 17.60
C SER A 66 15.22 2.33 18.59
N PRO A 67 15.27 1.97 19.90
CA PRO A 67 15.97 2.74 20.93
C PRO A 67 17.49 2.74 20.78
#